data_AF-A0A968QNC5-F1
#
_entry.id   AF-A0A968QNC5-F1
#
_cell.length_a   1.000
_cell.length_b   1.000
_cell.length_c   1.000
_cell.angle_alpha   90.00
_cell.angle_beta   90.00
_cell.angle_gamma   90.00
#
_symmetry.space_group_name_H-M   'P 1'
#
loop_
_entity.id
_entity.type
_entity.pdbx_description
1 polymer ?
#
loop_
_entity_poly.entity_id
_entity_poly.type
_entity_poly.pdbx_seq_one_letter_code
_entity_poly.pdbx_strand_id
1 'polypeptide(L)' 'MSGYGLKNSIRTIRERYHKAGYLEAKVRSEEIIGKDDQRIRKLGIQIDEGLRSIVKSVKNFGKYRV' A
#
# COMPACT_ATOMS: atom_id res chain seq x y z
N MET A 1 4.49 2.64 -22.49
CA MET A 1 4.35 3.57 -21.34
C MET A 1 3.10 3.19 -20.55
N SER A 2 3.19 3.13 -19.21
CA SER A 2 2.09 3.35 -18.22
C SER A 2 2.19 2.53 -16.90
N GLY A 3 3.33 1.92 -16.55
CA GLY A 3 3.49 1.25 -15.24
C GLY A 3 3.58 2.18 -14.03
N TYR A 4 3.83 3.48 -14.24
CA TYR A 4 4.02 4.46 -13.17
C TYR A 4 2.74 4.77 -12.39
N GLY A 5 1.59 4.80 -13.06
CA GLY A 5 0.29 5.06 -12.43
C GLY A 5 -0.07 3.94 -11.44
N LEU A 6 0.04 2.68 -11.86
CA LEU A 6 -0.26 1.53 -11.02
C LEU A 6 0.66 1.46 -9.80
N LYS A 7 1.97 1.68 -9.97
CA LYS A 7 2.92 1.72 -8.85
C LYS A 7 2.57 2.81 -7.84
N ASN A 8 2.17 3.99 -8.31
CA ASN A 8 1.72 5.07 -7.44
C ASN A 8 0.43 4.70 -6.69
N SER A 9 -0.57 4.12 -7.37
CA SER A 9 -1.79 3.65 -6.73
C SER A 9 -1.50 2.61 -5.64
N ILE A 10 -0.65 1.61 -5.91
CA ILE A 10 -0.23 0.61 -4.91
C ILE A 10 0.42 1.27 -3.70
N ARG A 11 1.33 2.23 -3.93
CA ARG A 11 1.98 2.98 -2.84
C ARG A 11 0.95 3.75 -2.01
N THR A 12 0.03 4.48 -2.65
CA THR A 12 -0.99 5.27 -1.97
C THR A 12 -1.95 4.41 -1.15
N ILE A 13 -2.35 3.25 -1.66
CA ILE A 13 -3.17 2.28 -0.92
C ILE A 13 -2.42 1.81 0.32
N ARG A 14 -1.16 1.39 0.17
CA ARG A 14 -0.32 0.96 1.31
C ARG A 14 -0.16 2.06 2.36
N GLU A 15 0.09 3.30 1.95
CA GLU A 15 0.22 4.44 2.87
C GLU A 15 -1.07 4.73 3.62
N ARG A 16 -2.24 4.57 2.97
CA ARG A 16 -3.54 4.70 3.63
C ARG A 16 -3.72 3.67 4.74
N TYR A 17 -3.38 2.41 4.47
CA TYR A 17 -3.43 1.34 5.46
C TYR A 17 -2.45 1.55 6.61
N HIS A 18 -1.22 1.97 6.30
CA HIS A 18 -0.23 2.31 7.31
C HIS A 18 -0.71 3.44 8.23
N LYS A 19 -1.31 4.50 7.68
CA LYS A 19 -1.91 5.61 8.47
C LYS A 19 -3.08 5.17 9.34
N ALA A 20 -3.79 4.09 8.99
CA ALA A 20 -4.88 3.53 9.77
C ALA A 20 -4.41 2.58 10.90
N GLY A 21 -3.11 2.31 10.99
CA GLY A 21 -2.49 1.46 12.00
C GLY A 21 -2.05 0.09 11.49
N TYR A 22 -2.26 -0.23 10.21
CA TYR A 22 -1.84 -1.50 9.62
C TYR A 22 -0.40 -1.40 9.11
N LEU A 23 0.57 -1.48 10.03
CA LEU A 23 1.98 -1.25 9.72
C LEU A 23 2.58 -2.31 8.79
N GLU A 24 2.04 -3.53 8.83
CA GLU A 24 2.49 -4.66 8.02
C GLU A 24 1.71 -4.84 6.72
N ALA A 25 0.84 -3.89 6.36
CA ALA A 25 -0.02 -4.01 5.20
C ALA A 25 0.76 -4.23 3.89
N LYS A 26 0.37 -5.26 3.13
CA LYS A 26 0.92 -5.61 1.82
C LYS A 26 -0.14 -5.40 0.75
N VAL A 27 0.26 -4.77 -0.35
CA VAL A 27 -0.62 -4.52 -1.51
C VAL A 27 0.05 -5.13 -2.73
N ARG A 28 -0.66 -6.02 -3.41
CA ARG A 28 -0.20 -6.71 -4.63
C ARG A 28 -1.17 -6.41 -5.76
N SER A 29 -0.65 -6.37 -6.98
CA SER A 29 -1.46 -6.24 -8.20
C SER A 29 -1.23 -7.43 -9.10
N GLU A 30 -2.29 -8.00 -9.61
CA GLU A 30 -2.27 -9.06 -10.62
C GLU A 30 -3.11 -8.64 -11.83
N GLU A 31 -2.63 -8.95 -13.03
CA GLU A 31 -3.41 -8.75 -14.24
C GLU A 31 -4.38 -9.93 -14.39
N ILE A 32 -5.66 -9.63 -14.46
CA ILE A 32 -6.69 -10.65 -14.65
C ILE A 32 -6.90 -10.77 -16.15
N ILE A 33 -6.33 -11.82 -16.75
CA ILE A 33 -6.50 -12.09 -18.18
C ILE A 33 -7.94 -12.57 -18.39
N GLY A 34 -8.83 -11.64 -18.75
CA GLY A 34 -10.18 -11.94 -19.20
C GLY A 34 -10.17 -12.47 -20.63
N LYS A 35 -11.09 -13.38 -20.94
CA LYS A 35 -11.27 -13.94 -22.29
C LYS A 35 -11.81 -12.94 -23.33
N ASP A 36 -12.12 -11.71 -22.93
CA ASP A 36 -12.96 -10.78 -23.70
C ASP A 36 -12.35 -9.38 -23.82
N ASP A 37 -12.50 -8.84 -25.02
CA ASP A 37 -12.15 -7.53 -25.58
C ASP A 37 -10.80 -6.91 -25.16
N GLN A 38 -9.84 -6.91 -26.11
CA GLN A 38 -8.44 -6.47 -25.97
C GLN A 38 -8.25 -4.98 -25.61
N ARG A 39 -9.34 -4.23 -25.37
CA ARG A 39 -9.32 -2.78 -25.10
C ARG A 39 -9.33 -2.42 -23.62
N ILE A 40 -9.78 -3.32 -22.72
CA ILE A 40 -9.86 -3.04 -21.28
C ILE A 40 -8.97 -4.02 -20.50
N ARG A 41 -7.97 -3.48 -19.78
CA ARG A 41 -7.15 -4.27 -18.86
C ARG A 41 -7.84 -4.39 -17.50
N LYS A 42 -8.10 -5.62 -17.07
CA LYS A 42 -8.59 -5.92 -15.72
C LYS A 42 -7.40 -6.13 -14.78
N LEU A 43 -7.42 -5.42 -13.66
CA LEU A 43 -6.40 -5.51 -12.61
C LEU A 43 -7.07 -5.95 -11.31
N GLY A 44 -6.58 -7.03 -10.72
CA GLY A 44 -6.88 -7.41 -9.35
C GLY A 44 -5.92 -6.72 -8.40
N ILE A 45 -6.44 -6.14 -7.32
CA ILE A 45 -5.65 -5.62 -6.22
C ILE A 45 -5.93 -6.48 -4.99
N GLN A 46 -4.91 -7.18 -4.51
CA GLN A 46 -4.98 -7.97 -3.29
C GLN A 46 -4.33 -7.19 -2.15
N ILE A 47 -5.05 -7.09 -1.03
CA ILE A 47 -4.60 -6.38 0.16
C ILE A 47 -4.58 -7.37 1.33
N ASP A 48 -3.40 -7.52 1.94
CA ASP A 48 -3.20 -8.24 3.20
C ASP A 48 -2.94 -7.18 4.27
N GLU A 49 -3.91 -6.95 5.14
CA GLU A 49 -3.87 -5.83 6.11
C GLU A 49 -2.91 -6.11 7.26
N GLY A 50 -2.81 -7.38 7.68
CA GLY A 50 -2.09 -7.76 8.90
C GLY A 50 -2.77 -7.24 10.17
N LEU A 51 -2.00 -7.13 11.25
CA LEU A 51 -2.53 -6.65 12.53
C LEU A 51 -2.54 -5.11 12.62
N ARG A 52 -3.57 -4.58 13.28
CA ARG A 52 -3.67 -3.16 13.58
C ARG A 52 -2.85 -2.82 14.83
N SER A 53 -1.88 -1.92 14.68
CA SER A 53 -1.06 -1.37 15.75
C SER A 53 -1.63 -0.05 16.27
N ILE A 54 -1.56 0.13 17.59
CA ILE A 54 -1.83 1.40 18.27
C ILE A 54 -0.52 1.87 18.91
N VAL A 55 -0.16 3.13 18.67
CA VAL A 55 1.06 3.70 19.25
C VAL A 55 0.89 3.83 20.76
N LYS A 56 1.70 3.08 21.52
CA LYS A 56 1.69 3.11 22.98
C LYS A 56 2.58 4.22 23.56
N SER A 57 3.74 4.47 22.94
CA SER A 57 4.70 5.47 23.41
C SER A 57 5.69 5.83 22.32
N VAL A 58 6.13 7.09 22.28
CA VAL A 58 7.25 7.56 21.45
C VAL A 58 8.37 7.97 22.38
N LYS A 59 9.58 7.43 22.17
CA LYS A 59 10.79 7.81 22.91
C LYS A 59 11.75 8.49 21.95
N ASN A 60 12.23 9.67 22.33
CA ASN A 60 13.25 10.39 21.58
C ASN A 60 14.59 10.26 22.33
N PHE A 61 15.64 9.86 21.62
CA PHE A 61 16.99 9.66 22.16
C PHE A 61 18.00 10.72 21.66
N GLY A 62 17.52 11.87 21.17
CA GLY A 62 18.38 12.96 20.73
C GLY A 62 18.91 13.83 21.87
N LYS A 63 20.18 14.23 21.79
CA LYS A 63 20.71 15.36 22.57
C LYS A 63 20.35 16.67 21.85
N TYR A 64 19.46 17.46 22.43
CA TYR A 64 19.18 18.81 21.94
C TYR A 64 20.35 19.72 22.31
N ARG A 65 21.06 20.25 21.31
CA ARG A 65 21.96 21.40 21.48
C ARG A 65 21.14 22.65 21.20
N VAL A 66 20.87 23.43 22.24
CA VAL A 66 20.48 24.85 22.12
C VAL A 66 21.71 25.71 21.90
#